data_AF-A0A7C7Q3B4-F1
#
_entry.id   AF-A0A7C7Q3B4-F1
#
_cell.length_a   1.000
_cell.length_b   1.000
_cell.length_c   1.000
_cell.angle_alpha   90.00
_cell.angle_beta   90.00
_cell.angle_gamma   90.00
#
_symmetry.space_group_name_H-M   'P 1'
#
loop_
_entity.id
_entity.type
_entity.pdbx_description
1 polymer ?
#
loop_
_entity_poly.entity_id
_entity_poly.type
_entity_poly.pdbx_seq_one_letter_code
_entity_poly.pdbx_strand_id
1 'polypeptide(L)'
;MFPPCEMMVRDFLPSVRGLLIHSLRGAGYSQSSIARFLGVTQSAVSQCLSKDEKHYVSSLLSMGLKKEEVETLVNLLMEDITKSPERANETLYSFWNTLLSEGRLCDFHRSIYPQLSSCEICLTPISKHIHDVDKLEVLKTLEEAVFRIEQSNFFKYIMPQVSVNVVYSIKNPSSIHDVAGVPGRIVKVGERVKAVGKPIFGASQHMANVLLAVNSFKR
;
A
#
# COMPACT_ATOMS: atom_id res chain seq x y z
N MET A 1 7.61 -20.08 7.19
CA MET A 1 7.22 -18.66 7.37
C MET A 1 5.73 -18.63 7.64
N PHE A 2 5.23 -17.71 8.48
CA PHE A 2 3.83 -17.68 8.92
C PHE A 2 3.22 -16.29 8.69
N PRO A 3 2.95 -15.91 7.43
CA PRO A 3 2.49 -14.57 7.11
C PRO A 3 0.97 -14.44 7.27
N PRO A 4 0.46 -13.24 7.64
CA PRO A 4 -0.98 -13.01 7.78
C PRO A 4 -1.76 -13.22 6.47
N CYS A 5 -1.12 -13.10 5.30
CA CYS A 5 -1.77 -13.36 4.01
C CYS A 5 -2.19 -14.82 3.83
N GLU A 6 -1.56 -15.78 4.53
CA GLU A 6 -2.01 -17.16 4.50
C GLU A 6 -3.38 -17.32 5.18
N MET A 7 -3.56 -16.67 6.34
CA MET A 7 -4.83 -16.56 7.06
C MET A 7 -5.89 -15.82 6.24
N MET A 8 -5.50 -14.80 5.47
CA MET A 8 -6.41 -14.11 4.54
C MET A 8 -7.00 -15.08 3.52
N VAL A 9 -6.17 -15.92 2.91
CA VAL A 9 -6.59 -16.83 1.82
C VAL A 9 -7.30 -18.07 2.35
N ARG A 10 -6.87 -18.61 3.49
CA ARG A 10 -7.39 -19.86 4.04
C ARG A 10 -8.68 -19.70 4.83
N ASP A 11 -8.83 -18.58 5.55
CA ASP A 11 -9.91 -18.42 6.54
C ASP A 11 -10.81 -17.23 6.19
N PHE A 12 -10.23 -16.04 5.97
CA PHE A 12 -11.00 -14.81 5.79
C PHE A 12 -11.76 -14.76 4.46
N LEU A 13 -11.04 -14.88 3.34
CA LEU A 13 -11.60 -14.76 1.99
C LEU A 13 -12.69 -15.80 1.68
N PRO A 14 -12.53 -17.09 2.04
CA PRO A 14 -13.60 -18.07 1.82
C PRO A 14 -14.90 -17.71 2.55
N SER A 15 -14.80 -17.19 3.77
CA SER A 15 -15.96 -16.79 4.56
C SER A 15 -16.61 -15.51 4.03
N VAL A 16 -15.83 -14.49 3.70
CA VAL A 16 -16.33 -13.27 3.04
C VAL A 16 -17.01 -13.61 1.72
N ARG A 17 -16.38 -14.47 0.88
CA ARG A 17 -16.95 -14.88 -0.41
C ARG A 17 -18.25 -15.65 -0.24
N GLY A 18 -18.33 -16.55 0.74
CA GLY A 18 -19.55 -17.28 1.07
C GLY A 18 -20.71 -16.36 1.42
N LEU A 19 -20.46 -15.33 2.25
CA LEU A 19 -21.45 -14.30 2.58
C LEU A 19 -21.85 -13.49 1.37
N LEU A 20 -20.89 -13.00 0.57
CA LEU A 20 -21.19 -12.26 -0.65
C LEU A 20 -22.06 -13.06 -1.62
N ILE A 21 -21.80 -14.36 -1.76
CA ILE A 21 -22.61 -15.25 -2.60
C ILE A 21 -24.04 -15.33 -2.09
N HIS A 22 -24.25 -15.50 -0.78
CA HIS A 22 -25.59 -15.52 -0.17
C HIS A 22 -26.29 -14.17 -0.31
N SER A 23 -25.62 -13.05 -0.01
CA SER A 23 -26.19 -11.71 -0.10
C SER A 23 -26.55 -11.32 -1.54
N LEU A 24 -25.67 -11.62 -2.52
CA LEU A 24 -25.97 -11.40 -3.94
C LEU A 24 -27.11 -12.30 -4.42
N ARG A 25 -27.19 -13.53 -3.91
CA ARG A 25 -28.31 -14.43 -4.26
C ARG A 25 -29.63 -13.90 -3.69
N GLY A 26 -29.63 -13.41 -2.45
CA GLY A 26 -30.77 -12.75 -1.81
C GLY A 26 -31.19 -11.47 -2.54
N ALA A 27 -30.24 -10.74 -3.14
CA ALA A 27 -30.49 -9.57 -3.99
C ALA A 27 -30.99 -9.93 -5.41
N GLY A 28 -31.21 -11.21 -5.72
CA GLY A 28 -31.83 -11.66 -6.97
C GLY A 28 -30.86 -12.02 -8.11
N TYR A 29 -29.54 -11.95 -7.89
CA TYR A 29 -28.57 -12.29 -8.93
C TYR A 29 -28.55 -13.81 -9.23
N SER A 30 -28.34 -14.16 -10.51
CA SER A 30 -28.17 -15.56 -10.93
C SER A 30 -26.81 -16.12 -10.48
N GLN A 31 -26.69 -17.44 -10.27
CA GLN A 31 -25.41 -18.04 -9.89
C GLN A 31 -24.30 -17.80 -10.93
N SER A 32 -24.65 -17.78 -12.23
CA SER A 32 -23.74 -17.42 -13.31
C SER A 32 -23.29 -15.96 -13.26
N SER A 33 -24.19 -15.03 -12.91
CA SER A 33 -23.83 -13.61 -12.72
C SER A 33 -22.88 -13.45 -11.54
N ILE A 34 -23.17 -14.11 -10.42
CA ILE A 34 -22.34 -14.09 -9.21
C ILE A 34 -20.95 -14.64 -9.50
N ALA A 35 -20.87 -15.78 -10.20
CA ALA A 35 -19.61 -16.39 -10.62
C ALA A 35 -18.74 -15.42 -11.42
N ARG A 36 -19.34 -14.70 -12.38
CA ARG A 36 -18.66 -13.68 -13.18
C ARG A 36 -18.17 -12.51 -12.33
N PHE A 37 -18.97 -12.00 -11.41
CA PHE A 37 -18.59 -10.88 -10.54
C PHE A 37 -17.44 -11.23 -9.60
N LEU A 38 -17.43 -12.45 -9.06
CA LEU A 38 -16.44 -12.88 -8.07
C LEU A 38 -15.22 -13.56 -8.68
N GLY A 39 -15.19 -13.75 -10.00
CA GLY A 39 -14.09 -14.44 -10.70
C GLY A 39 -13.95 -15.92 -10.29
N VAL A 40 -15.07 -16.61 -10.05
CA VAL A 40 -15.11 -18.04 -9.66
C VAL A 40 -15.99 -18.85 -10.61
N THR A 41 -15.99 -20.18 -10.47
CA THR A 41 -16.89 -21.04 -11.25
C THR A 41 -18.31 -21.01 -10.70
N GLN A 42 -19.32 -21.22 -11.55
CA GLN A 42 -20.71 -21.37 -11.09
C GLN A 42 -20.87 -22.58 -10.15
N SER A 43 -20.10 -23.65 -10.35
CA SER A 43 -20.06 -24.79 -9.42
C SER A 43 -19.55 -24.40 -8.03
N ALA A 44 -18.55 -23.52 -7.93
CA ALA A 44 -18.08 -22.99 -6.65
C ALA A 44 -19.17 -22.15 -5.97
N VAL A 45 -19.93 -21.35 -6.73
CA VAL A 45 -21.08 -20.61 -6.21
C VAL A 45 -22.13 -21.57 -5.64
N SER A 46 -22.50 -22.61 -6.40
CA SER A 46 -23.46 -23.61 -5.95
C SER A 46 -23.00 -24.34 -4.68
N GLN A 47 -21.71 -24.68 -4.60
CA GLN A 47 -21.12 -25.32 -3.42
C GLN A 47 -21.12 -24.38 -2.20
N CYS A 48 -20.91 -23.08 -2.41
CA CYS A 48 -21.02 -22.11 -1.32
C CYS A 48 -22.45 -21.97 -0.81
N LEU A 49 -23.43 -21.95 -1.71
CA LEU A 49 -24.86 -21.85 -1.37
C LEU A 49 -25.41 -23.09 -0.67
N SER A 50 -24.78 -24.26 -0.84
CA SER A 50 -25.20 -25.47 -0.13
C SER A 50 -24.85 -25.46 1.37
N LYS A 51 -23.99 -24.54 1.82
CA LYS A 51 -23.67 -24.30 3.23
C LYS A 51 -24.53 -23.15 3.76
N ASP A 52 -24.97 -23.27 5.00
CA ASP A 52 -25.75 -22.23 5.69
C ASP A 52 -24.95 -20.92 5.81
N GLU A 53 -25.58 -19.77 5.58
CA GLU A 53 -24.95 -18.45 5.70
C GLU A 53 -24.31 -18.23 7.08
N LYS A 54 -24.95 -18.72 8.15
CA LYS A 54 -24.46 -18.62 9.53
C LYS A 54 -23.11 -19.27 9.73
N HIS A 55 -22.75 -20.27 8.92
CA HIS A 55 -21.43 -20.89 8.96
C HIS A 55 -20.33 -19.87 8.66
N TYR A 56 -20.53 -19.05 7.62
CA TYR A 56 -19.55 -18.05 7.21
C TYR A 56 -19.48 -16.88 8.20
N VAL A 57 -20.63 -16.44 8.73
CA VAL A 57 -20.67 -15.42 9.81
C VAL A 57 -19.88 -15.94 11.01
N SER A 58 -20.16 -17.16 11.47
CA SER A 58 -19.51 -17.73 12.66
C SER A 58 -17.99 -17.86 12.49
N SER A 59 -17.53 -18.20 11.29
CA SER A 59 -16.10 -18.25 10.97
C SER A 59 -15.45 -16.87 11.14
N LEU A 60 -16.03 -15.80 10.60
CA LEU A 60 -15.48 -14.44 10.74
C LEU A 60 -15.51 -13.95 12.19
N LEU A 61 -16.58 -14.25 12.94
CA LEU A 61 -16.66 -13.90 14.37
C LEU A 61 -15.56 -14.60 15.18
N SER A 62 -15.25 -15.86 14.87
CA SER A 62 -14.17 -16.60 15.54
C SER A 62 -12.78 -16.01 15.27
N MET A 63 -12.63 -15.21 14.21
CA MET A 63 -11.38 -14.49 13.89
C MET A 63 -11.23 -13.18 14.68
N GLY A 64 -12.26 -12.72 15.40
CA GLY A 64 -12.24 -11.47 16.16
C GLY A 64 -13.03 -10.31 15.51
N LEU A 65 -13.82 -10.58 14.48
CA LEU A 65 -14.76 -9.60 13.93
C LEU A 65 -16.05 -9.57 14.75
N LYS A 66 -16.69 -8.40 14.80
CA LYS A 66 -18.05 -8.23 15.32
C LYS A 66 -19.06 -8.40 14.20
N LYS A 67 -20.31 -8.68 14.56
CA LYS A 67 -21.37 -8.93 13.58
C LYS A 67 -21.65 -7.71 12.69
N GLU A 68 -21.69 -6.53 13.29
CA GLU A 68 -21.95 -5.25 12.61
C GLU A 68 -20.87 -4.92 11.57
N GLU A 69 -19.64 -5.33 11.84
CA GLU A 69 -18.48 -5.13 10.98
C GLU A 69 -18.49 -6.09 9.78
N VAL A 70 -18.89 -7.34 10.01
CA VAL A 70 -19.13 -8.31 8.93
C VAL A 70 -20.23 -7.79 8.00
N GLU A 71 -21.35 -7.32 8.56
CA GLU A 71 -22.45 -6.73 7.79
C GLU A 71 -21.98 -5.51 6.99
N THR A 72 -21.20 -4.62 7.61
CA THR A 72 -20.62 -3.44 6.95
C THR A 72 -19.72 -3.83 5.79
N LEU A 73 -18.80 -4.78 6.00
CA LEU A 73 -17.88 -5.27 4.96
C LEU A 73 -18.65 -5.85 3.77
N VAL A 74 -19.63 -6.72 4.03
CA VAL A 74 -20.42 -7.38 2.98
C VAL A 74 -21.24 -6.36 2.18
N ASN A 75 -21.85 -5.38 2.85
CA ASN A 75 -22.64 -4.34 2.18
C ASN A 75 -21.77 -3.46 1.27
N LEU A 76 -20.61 -3.00 1.75
CA LEU A 76 -19.66 -2.22 0.94
C LEU A 76 -19.16 -3.03 -0.26
N LEU A 77 -18.78 -4.28 -0.04
CA LEU A 77 -18.33 -5.15 -1.12
C LEU A 77 -19.42 -5.46 -2.14
N MET A 78 -20.67 -5.67 -1.74
CA MET A 78 -21.77 -5.83 -2.69
C MET A 78 -21.95 -4.61 -3.59
N GLU A 79 -21.85 -3.41 -3.01
CA GLU A 79 -21.93 -2.16 -3.78
C GLU A 79 -20.75 -2.05 -4.77
N ASP A 80 -19.53 -2.31 -4.32
CA ASP A 80 -18.33 -2.12 -5.14
C ASP A 80 -18.15 -3.19 -6.21
N ILE A 81 -18.48 -4.46 -5.92
CA ILE A 81 -18.36 -5.58 -6.86
C ILE A 81 -19.21 -5.35 -8.12
N THR A 82 -20.37 -4.71 -7.97
CA THR A 82 -21.24 -4.40 -9.11
C THR A 82 -20.71 -3.24 -9.96
N LYS A 83 -19.83 -2.39 -9.40
CA LYS A 83 -19.25 -1.22 -10.07
C LYS A 83 -17.91 -1.53 -10.72
N SER A 84 -16.93 -2.05 -9.98
CA SER A 84 -15.62 -2.42 -10.52
C SER A 84 -14.88 -3.42 -9.60
N PRO A 85 -14.17 -4.42 -10.17
CA PRO A 85 -13.34 -5.35 -9.38
C PRO A 85 -12.23 -4.66 -8.58
N GLU A 86 -11.67 -3.56 -9.10
CA GLU A 86 -10.62 -2.79 -8.44
C GLU A 86 -11.13 -2.16 -7.14
N ARG A 87 -12.32 -1.55 -7.15
CA ARG A 87 -12.94 -0.98 -5.96
C ARG A 87 -13.25 -2.04 -4.91
N ALA A 88 -13.79 -3.18 -5.33
CA ALA A 88 -14.04 -4.29 -4.43
C ALA A 88 -12.75 -4.77 -3.75
N ASN A 89 -11.64 -4.83 -4.50
CA ASN A 89 -10.33 -5.15 -3.94
C ASN A 89 -9.86 -4.07 -2.95
N GLU A 90 -9.95 -2.79 -3.30
CA GLU A 90 -9.59 -1.68 -2.40
C GLU A 90 -10.35 -1.76 -1.07
N THR A 91 -11.67 -1.94 -1.12
CA THR A 91 -12.52 -2.10 0.07
C THR A 91 -12.12 -3.31 0.90
N LEU A 92 -11.91 -4.47 0.27
CA LEU A 92 -11.47 -5.68 0.96
C LEU A 92 -10.12 -5.49 1.66
N TYR A 93 -9.12 -4.96 0.95
CA TYR A 93 -7.78 -4.76 1.47
C TYR A 93 -7.73 -3.68 2.54
N SER A 94 -8.49 -2.59 2.38
CA SER A 94 -8.63 -1.54 3.39
C SER A 94 -9.16 -2.12 4.71
N PHE A 95 -10.22 -2.92 4.63
CA PHE A 95 -10.80 -3.57 5.80
C PHE A 95 -9.82 -4.55 6.45
N TRP A 96 -9.21 -5.42 5.65
CA TRP A 96 -8.21 -6.39 6.12
C TRP A 96 -7.02 -5.72 6.82
N ASN A 97 -6.45 -4.68 6.20
CA ASN A 97 -5.32 -3.95 6.75
C ASN A 97 -5.67 -3.22 8.04
N THR A 98 -6.89 -2.67 8.14
CA THR A 98 -7.39 -2.06 9.37
C THR A 98 -7.39 -3.08 10.51
N LEU A 99 -7.99 -4.25 10.30
CA LEU A 99 -8.01 -5.34 11.30
C LEU A 99 -6.61 -5.78 11.72
N LEU A 100 -5.67 -5.89 10.78
CA LEU A 100 -4.28 -6.23 11.07
C LEU A 100 -3.57 -5.16 11.91
N SER A 101 -3.70 -3.89 11.52
CA SER A 101 -3.02 -2.76 12.18
C SER A 101 -3.55 -2.49 13.58
N GLU A 102 -4.83 -2.76 13.83
CA GLU A 102 -5.46 -2.68 15.15
C GLU A 102 -5.17 -3.92 16.02
N GLY A 103 -4.48 -4.93 15.47
CA GLY A 103 -4.13 -6.17 16.20
C GLY A 103 -5.27 -7.15 16.39
N ARG A 104 -6.40 -6.91 15.72
CA ARG A 104 -7.65 -7.64 15.96
C ARG A 104 -7.61 -9.09 15.52
N LEU A 105 -6.68 -9.41 14.60
CA LEU A 105 -6.46 -10.76 14.11
C LEU A 105 -5.26 -11.44 14.78
N CYS A 106 -4.56 -10.78 15.72
CA CYS A 106 -3.35 -11.33 16.34
C CYS A 106 -3.66 -12.60 17.14
N ASP A 107 -4.73 -12.62 17.92
CA ASP A 107 -5.08 -13.79 18.74
C ASP A 107 -5.45 -14.99 17.86
N PHE A 108 -6.21 -14.76 16.79
CA PHE A 108 -6.53 -15.80 15.82
C PHE A 108 -5.29 -16.26 15.05
N HIS A 109 -4.42 -15.36 14.62
CA HIS A 109 -3.18 -15.72 13.92
C HIS A 109 -2.24 -16.54 14.81
N ARG A 110 -2.13 -16.19 16.10
CA ARG A 110 -1.34 -16.92 17.11
C ARG A 110 -1.97 -18.26 17.48
N SER A 111 -3.29 -18.43 17.37
CA SER A 111 -3.94 -19.72 17.62
C SER A 111 -3.65 -20.73 16.51
N ILE A 112 -3.56 -20.27 15.24
CA ILE A 112 -3.12 -21.08 14.10
C ILE A 112 -1.62 -21.39 14.19
N TYR A 113 -0.83 -20.41 14.64
CA TYR A 113 0.63 -20.49 14.70
C TYR A 113 1.17 -20.11 16.10
N PRO A 114 1.16 -21.03 17.07
CA PRO A 114 1.56 -20.76 18.45
C PRO A 114 3.00 -20.22 18.63
N GLN A 115 3.89 -20.52 17.67
CA GLN A 115 5.26 -19.99 17.60
C GLN A 115 5.34 -18.47 17.42
N LEU A 116 4.23 -17.80 17.11
CA LEU A 116 4.12 -16.35 16.97
C LEU A 116 3.67 -15.64 18.26
N SER A 117 3.84 -16.26 19.43
CA SER A 117 3.31 -15.78 20.72
C SER A 117 3.62 -14.31 21.04
N SER A 118 4.77 -13.78 20.60
CA SER A 118 5.19 -12.38 20.76
C SER A 118 5.21 -11.57 19.46
N CYS A 119 4.54 -12.03 18.39
CA CYS A 119 4.53 -11.35 17.10
C CYS A 119 3.73 -10.04 17.14
N GLU A 120 4.33 -8.96 16.63
CA GLU A 120 3.72 -7.62 16.54
C GLU A 120 3.91 -6.96 15.15
N ILE A 121 4.35 -7.73 14.15
CA ILE A 121 4.76 -7.20 12.83
C ILE A 121 3.61 -6.47 12.13
N CYS A 122 2.37 -6.94 12.31
CA CYS A 122 1.18 -6.33 11.70
C CYS A 122 0.71 -5.04 12.39
N LEU A 123 1.09 -4.85 13.66
CA LEU A 123 0.75 -3.67 14.47
C LEU A 123 1.60 -2.46 14.12
N THR A 124 2.71 -2.68 13.43
CA THR A 124 3.56 -1.59 13.00
C THR A 124 2.78 -0.79 11.96
N PRO A 125 2.51 0.49 12.21
CA PRO A 125 1.64 1.24 11.33
C PRO A 125 2.21 1.25 9.92
N ILE A 126 1.29 1.25 8.96
CA ILE A 126 1.53 1.52 7.54
C ILE A 126 2.38 2.80 7.35
N SER A 127 2.58 3.65 8.37
CA SER A 127 3.54 4.75 8.39
C SER A 127 4.96 4.39 7.96
N LYS A 128 5.45 3.16 8.23
CA LYS A 128 6.73 2.72 7.65
C LYS A 128 6.68 2.56 6.13
N HIS A 129 5.51 2.21 5.57
CA HIS A 129 5.26 2.11 4.12
C HIS A 129 4.77 3.44 3.49
N ILE A 130 4.12 4.35 4.23
CA ILE A 130 3.80 5.71 3.78
C ILE A 130 5.10 6.48 3.52
N HIS A 131 6.10 6.30 4.38
CA HIS A 131 7.44 6.79 4.08
C HIS A 131 7.97 6.24 2.76
N ASP A 132 7.71 4.98 2.39
CA ASP A 132 8.15 4.45 1.09
C ASP A 132 7.39 5.07 -0.08
N VAL A 133 6.08 5.32 0.04
CA VAL A 133 5.28 5.97 -1.01
C VAL A 133 5.70 7.45 -1.20
N ASP A 134 5.82 8.21 -0.11
CA ASP A 134 6.29 9.60 -0.16
C ASP A 134 7.73 9.66 -0.72
N LYS A 135 8.58 8.70 -0.34
CA LYS A 135 9.94 8.59 -0.86
C LYS A 135 9.95 8.26 -2.36
N LEU A 136 9.07 7.37 -2.82
CA LEU A 136 8.93 7.05 -4.25
C LEU A 136 8.46 8.26 -5.06
N GLU A 137 7.49 9.03 -4.56
CA GLU A 137 7.03 10.26 -5.22
C GLU A 137 8.14 11.31 -5.32
N VAL A 138 8.90 11.50 -4.23
CA VAL A 138 10.06 12.40 -4.19
C VAL A 138 11.11 11.97 -5.21
N LEU A 139 11.45 10.68 -5.28
CA LEU A 139 12.43 10.17 -6.24
C LEU A 139 11.97 10.36 -7.68
N LYS A 140 10.70 10.05 -7.99
CA LYS A 140 10.15 10.23 -9.33
C LYS A 140 10.18 11.70 -9.75
N THR A 141 9.72 12.60 -8.88
CA THR A 141 9.72 14.05 -9.14
C THR A 141 11.13 14.58 -9.36
N LEU A 142 12.09 14.13 -8.54
CA LEU A 142 13.48 14.54 -8.67
C LEU A 142 14.15 13.95 -9.91
N GLU A 143 13.84 12.71 -10.30
CA GLU A 143 14.32 12.10 -11.55
C GLU A 143 13.81 12.86 -12.77
N GLU A 144 12.53 13.27 -12.78
CA GLU A 144 11.96 14.12 -13.84
C GLU A 144 12.62 15.51 -13.90
N ALA A 145 12.89 16.13 -12.75
CA ALA A 145 13.58 17.42 -12.68
C ALA A 145 15.02 17.33 -13.21
N VAL A 146 15.76 16.30 -12.80
CA VAL A 146 17.13 16.03 -13.29
C VAL A 146 17.12 15.78 -14.79
N PHE A 147 16.18 14.97 -15.29
CA PHE A 147 16.04 14.72 -16.73
C PHE A 147 15.86 16.03 -17.51
N ARG A 148 14.98 16.94 -17.04
CA ARG A 148 14.79 18.27 -17.67
C ARG A 148 16.05 19.12 -17.66
N ILE A 149 16.85 19.05 -16.59
CA ILE A 149 18.14 19.74 -16.51
C ILE A 149 19.13 19.18 -17.54
N GLU A 150 19.23 17.87 -17.68
CA GLU A 150 20.10 17.21 -18.67
C GLU A 150 19.72 17.53 -20.11
N GLN A 151 18.43 17.73 -20.39
CA GLN A 151 17.95 18.15 -21.73
C GLN A 151 18.20 19.64 -22.02
N SER A 152 18.62 20.45 -21.05
CA SER A 152 18.82 21.88 -21.25
C SER A 152 20.18 22.19 -21.88
N ASN A 153 20.15 22.84 -23.05
CA ASN A 153 21.35 23.31 -23.74
C ASN A 153 22.03 24.51 -23.06
N PHE A 154 21.33 25.19 -22.15
CA PHE A 154 21.79 26.44 -21.53
C PHE A 154 22.24 26.26 -20.07
N PHE A 155 21.84 25.19 -19.39
CA PHE A 155 22.10 25.01 -17.97
C PHE A 155 23.61 25.03 -17.64
N LYS A 156 24.45 24.55 -18.56
CA LYS A 156 25.92 24.56 -18.43
C LYS A 156 26.54 25.94 -18.18
N TYR A 157 25.87 27.02 -18.59
CA TYR A 157 26.39 28.39 -18.45
C TYR A 157 26.17 28.96 -17.05
N ILE A 158 25.26 28.39 -16.27
CA ILE A 158 24.97 28.81 -14.89
C ILE A 158 25.53 27.84 -13.85
N MET A 159 26.21 26.77 -14.28
CA MET A 159 26.79 25.79 -13.37
C MET A 159 28.01 26.38 -12.62
N PRO A 160 28.08 26.23 -11.29
CA PRO A 160 29.26 26.60 -10.53
C PRO A 160 30.40 25.58 -10.73
N GLN A 161 31.63 25.99 -10.37
CA GLN A 161 32.82 25.13 -10.46
C GLN A 161 32.73 23.87 -9.58
N VAL A 162 31.93 23.92 -8.51
CA VAL A 162 31.72 22.80 -7.57
C VAL A 162 30.60 21.84 -8.00
N SER A 163 30.15 21.93 -9.25
CA SER A 163 29.01 21.18 -9.79
C SER A 163 27.68 21.48 -9.09
N VAL A 164 26.57 20.94 -9.60
CA VAL A 164 25.22 21.22 -9.08
C VAL A 164 24.64 20.00 -8.40
N ASN A 165 24.00 20.17 -7.25
CA ASN A 165 23.11 19.14 -6.72
C ASN A 165 21.70 19.70 -6.57
N VAL A 166 20.71 18.87 -6.90
CA VAL A 166 19.29 19.18 -6.74
C VAL A 166 18.76 18.18 -5.72
N VAL A 167 18.07 18.70 -4.71
CA VAL A 167 17.51 17.90 -3.63
C VAL A 167 16.02 18.10 -3.49
N TYR A 168 15.33 17.06 -3.04
CA TYR A 168 13.90 17.12 -2.75
C TYR A 168 13.60 16.23 -1.53
N SER A 169 12.68 16.65 -0.67
CA SER A 169 12.41 15.97 0.59
C SER A 169 10.96 15.50 0.65
N ILE A 170 10.71 14.49 1.50
CA ILE A 170 9.35 14.18 1.93
C ILE A 170 8.77 15.36 2.73
N LYS A 171 7.48 15.30 3.07
CA LYS A 171 6.83 16.30 3.93
C LYS A 171 7.42 16.24 5.34
N ASN A 172 7.69 17.41 5.92
CA ASN A 172 8.25 17.57 7.28
C ASN A 172 9.53 16.74 7.53
N PRO A 173 10.60 16.90 6.74
CA PRO A 173 11.83 16.11 6.88
C PRO A 173 12.49 16.36 8.24
N SER A 174 13.00 15.28 8.85
CA SER A 174 13.61 15.30 10.18
C SER A 174 15.11 15.07 10.16
N SER A 175 15.61 14.41 9.10
CA SER A 175 17.02 14.07 8.95
C SER A 175 17.47 14.11 7.48
N ILE A 176 18.78 13.99 7.25
CA ILE A 176 19.36 13.90 5.89
C ILE A 176 18.81 12.68 5.13
N HIS A 177 18.39 11.62 5.83
CA HIS A 177 17.81 10.42 5.22
C HIS A 177 16.37 10.62 4.71
N ASP A 178 15.77 11.78 4.99
CA ASP A 178 14.46 12.20 4.49
C ASP A 178 14.56 13.10 3.26
N VAL A 179 15.79 13.34 2.79
CA VAL A 179 16.08 14.19 1.63
C VAL A 179 16.78 13.37 0.54
N ALA A 180 16.19 13.35 -0.66
CA ALA A 180 16.80 12.78 -1.85
C ALA A 180 17.68 13.80 -2.57
N GLY A 181 18.72 13.32 -3.23
CA GLY A 181 19.61 14.13 -4.06
C GLY A 181 20.31 13.29 -5.12
N VAL A 182 21.12 13.92 -5.96
CA VAL A 182 21.91 13.22 -6.99
C VAL A 182 23.26 12.79 -6.39
N PRO A 183 23.54 11.47 -6.28
CA PRO A 183 24.85 10.99 -5.83
C PRO A 183 25.91 11.38 -6.87
N GLY A 184 27.03 11.93 -6.41
CA GLY A 184 28.09 12.44 -7.31
C GLY A 184 27.74 13.74 -8.04
N ARG A 185 26.55 14.33 -7.79
CA ARG A 185 26.09 15.61 -8.36
C ARG A 185 25.81 15.55 -9.88
N ILE A 186 25.35 16.67 -10.42
CA ILE A 186 25.21 16.94 -11.85
C ILE A 186 26.46 17.70 -12.28
N VAL A 187 27.19 17.12 -13.23
CA VAL A 187 28.50 17.59 -13.69
C VAL A 187 28.44 18.00 -15.16
N LYS A 188 29.38 18.86 -15.59
CA LYS A 188 29.55 19.19 -17.00
C LYS A 188 30.38 18.09 -17.68
N VAL A 189 29.85 17.52 -18.76
CA VAL A 189 30.54 16.51 -19.58
C VAL A 189 30.57 17.02 -21.02
N GLY A 190 31.72 17.57 -21.43
CA GLY A 190 31.85 18.27 -22.70
C GLY A 190 30.87 19.44 -22.78
N GLU A 191 30.05 19.47 -23.83
CA GLU A 191 29.06 20.52 -24.07
C GLU A 191 27.69 20.27 -23.42
N ARG A 192 27.56 19.20 -22.63
CA ARG A 192 26.31 18.80 -21.97
C ARG A 192 26.48 18.73 -20.46
N VAL A 193 25.36 18.62 -19.76
CA VAL A 193 25.32 18.40 -18.31
C VAL A 193 24.75 17.01 -18.06
N LYS A 194 25.28 16.30 -17.07
CA LYS A 194 24.88 14.92 -16.78
C LYS A 194 24.91 14.64 -15.28
N ALA A 195 23.90 13.97 -14.76
CA ALA A 195 23.88 13.41 -13.44
C ALA A 195 24.81 12.20 -13.36
N VAL A 196 25.62 12.14 -12.30
CA VAL A 196 26.55 11.01 -12.09
C VAL A 196 25.80 9.72 -11.75
N GLY A 197 24.65 9.82 -11.09
CA GLY A 197 23.79 8.69 -10.80
C GLY A 197 22.33 9.08 -10.66
N LYS A 198 21.46 8.08 -10.51
CA LYS A 198 20.03 8.30 -10.24
C LYS A 198 19.84 8.89 -8.84
N PRO A 199 18.80 9.72 -8.62
CA PRO A 199 18.52 10.25 -7.30
C PRO A 199 18.33 9.14 -6.25
N ILE A 200 18.87 9.36 -5.04
CA ILE A 200 18.68 8.48 -3.88
C ILE A 200 18.55 9.32 -2.61
N PHE A 201 17.92 8.77 -1.57
CA PHE A 201 17.88 9.38 -0.24
C PHE A 201 19.26 9.42 0.41
N GLY A 202 19.57 10.52 1.09
CA GLY A 202 20.84 10.73 1.77
C GLY A 202 22.04 10.97 0.85
N ALA A 203 21.83 11.18 -0.45
CA ALA A 203 22.90 11.35 -1.43
C ALA A 203 23.79 12.58 -1.19
N SER A 204 23.27 13.60 -0.49
CA SER A 204 23.93 14.90 -0.37
C SER A 204 23.76 15.51 1.01
N GLN A 205 24.77 15.36 1.85
CA GLN A 205 24.78 15.93 3.19
C GLN A 205 24.69 17.47 3.20
N HIS A 206 25.47 18.15 2.35
CA HIS A 206 25.49 19.62 2.32
C HIS A 206 24.11 20.21 1.96
N MET A 207 23.57 19.84 0.80
CA MET A 207 22.26 20.37 0.36
C MET A 207 21.10 19.91 1.25
N ALA A 208 21.15 18.68 1.80
CA ALA A 208 20.13 18.23 2.74
C ALA A 208 20.12 19.09 4.02
N ASN A 209 21.28 19.43 4.58
CA ASN A 209 21.37 20.31 5.75
C ASN A 209 20.83 21.72 5.45
N VAL A 210 21.12 22.27 4.27
CA VAL A 210 20.55 23.56 3.85
C VAL A 210 19.02 23.47 3.76
N LEU A 211 18.47 22.43 3.13
CA LEU A 211 17.03 22.23 3.02
C LEU A 211 16.37 22.07 4.40
N LEU A 212 16.93 21.26 5.29
CA LEU A 212 16.43 21.06 6.65
C LEU A 212 16.43 22.37 7.45
N ALA A 213 17.49 23.17 7.32
CA ALA A 213 17.59 24.47 7.98
C ALA A 213 16.53 25.44 7.44
N VAL A 214 16.26 25.48 6.13
CA VAL A 214 15.19 26.33 5.58
C VAL A 214 13.81 25.83 6.02
N ASN A 215 13.62 24.51 6.09
CA ASN A 215 12.36 23.90 6.48
C ASN A 215 12.00 24.17 7.95
N SER A 216 12.98 24.37 8.84
CA SER A 216 12.72 24.70 10.24
C SER A 216 12.12 26.11 10.44
N PHE A 217 12.34 27.04 9.50
CA PHE A 217 11.75 28.38 9.52
C PHE A 217 10.31 28.44 8.99
N LYS A 218 9.81 27.35 8.36
CA LYS A 218 8.44 27.25 7.85
C LYS A 218 7.44 26.66 8.87
N ARG A 219 7.86 26.48 10.12
CA ARG A 219 7.01 26.06 11.23
C ARG A 219 6.29 27.25 11.86
#